data_AF-A0A843DNU5-F1
#
_entry.id   AF-A0A843DNU5-F1
#
_cell.length_a   1.000
_cell.length_b   1.000
_cell.length_c   1.000
_cell.angle_alpha   90.00
_cell.angle_beta   90.00
_cell.angle_gamma   90.00
#
_symmetry.space_group_name_H-M   'P 1'
#
loop_
_entity.id
_entity.type
_entity.pdbx_description
1 polymer ?
#
loop_
_entity_poly.entity_id
_entity_poly.type
_entity_poly.pdbx_seq_one_letter_code
_entity_poly.pdbx_strand_id
1 'polypeptide(L)'
;MSRILYSPVSPWVLILLILLVIIGLPLLFFGLIGAALANLGFGFWGIVFLIIAIIVGSFINLPVTTLYPKKIAEPAREPRKPRGQYAPSMYDKMYRTERFEVEEPREQEGMKICINVGGALIPLLIAVYLVFSALTGQITDDVWYF
;
A
#
# COMPACT_ATOMS: atom_id res chain seq x y z
N MET A 1 -1.83 -26.43 -34.07
CA MET A 1 -0.60 -26.88 -33.38
C MET A 1 -0.77 -26.75 -31.88
N SER A 2 -0.90 -27.85 -31.15
CA SER A 2 -0.78 -27.87 -29.68
C SER A 2 0.68 -27.67 -29.29
N ARG A 3 1.01 -26.59 -28.60
CA ARG A 3 2.35 -26.38 -28.04
C ARG A 3 2.51 -27.28 -26.82
N ILE A 4 3.36 -28.30 -26.91
CA ILE A 4 3.71 -29.17 -25.79
C ILE A 4 4.76 -28.42 -24.97
N LEU A 5 4.35 -27.85 -23.83
CA LEU A 5 5.26 -27.26 -22.85
C LEU A 5 5.97 -28.38 -22.10
N TYR A 6 7.21 -28.67 -22.47
CA TYR A 6 8.09 -29.54 -21.69
C TYR A 6 8.69 -28.75 -20.52
N SER A 7 8.31 -29.11 -19.30
CA SER A 7 8.98 -28.65 -18.07
C SER A 7 9.99 -29.71 -17.63
N PRO A 8 11.24 -29.35 -17.29
CA PRO A 8 12.20 -30.29 -16.70
C PRO A 8 11.82 -30.67 -15.26
N VAL A 9 10.83 -30.00 -14.67
CA VAL A 9 10.32 -30.24 -13.31
C VAL A 9 8.93 -30.87 -13.38
N SER A 10 8.73 -31.97 -12.66
CA SER A 10 7.43 -32.65 -12.54
C SER A 10 6.36 -31.70 -11.98
N PRO A 11 5.12 -31.69 -12.53
CA PRO A 11 4.02 -30.88 -12.00
C PRO A 11 3.78 -31.08 -10.50
N TRP A 12 3.98 -32.29 -9.99
CA TRP A 12 3.84 -32.60 -8.56
C TRP A 12 4.88 -31.89 -7.69
N VAL A 13 6.13 -31.85 -8.16
CA VAL A 13 7.21 -31.12 -7.49
C VAL A 13 6.91 -29.62 -7.50
N LEU A 14 6.36 -29.11 -8.60
CA LEU A 14 5.98 -27.72 -8.72
C LEU A 14 4.83 -27.34 -7.76
N ILE A 15 3.80 -28.19 -7.64
CA ILE A 15 2.72 -28.02 -6.66
C ILE A 15 3.27 -28.04 -5.23
N LEU A 16 4.15 -28.99 -4.91
CA LEU A 16 4.79 -29.06 -3.60
C LEU A 16 5.60 -27.79 -3.29
N LEU A 17 6.37 -27.30 -4.25
CA LEU A 17 7.15 -26.07 -4.10
C LEU A 17 6.25 -24.86 -3.86
N ILE A 18 5.15 -24.74 -4.62
CA ILE A 18 4.16 -23.67 -4.43
C ILE A 18 3.57 -23.75 -3.02
N LEU A 19 3.17 -24.95 -2.58
CA LEU A 19 2.59 -25.15 -1.26
C LEU A 19 3.60 -24.82 -0.14
N LEU A 20 4.86 -25.21 -0.31
CA LEU A 20 5.94 -24.87 0.61
C LEU A 20 6.17 -23.35 0.69
N VAL A 21 6.09 -22.63 -0.42
CA VAL A 21 6.21 -21.16 -0.40
C VAL A 21 4.98 -20.52 0.24
N ILE A 22 3.77 -20.93 -0.13
CA ILE A 22 2.53 -20.33 0.36
C ILE A 22 2.33 -20.58 1.86
N ILE A 23 2.71 -21.76 2.37
CA ILE A 23 2.47 -22.14 3.76
C ILE A 23 3.74 -21.95 4.61
N GLY A 24 4.88 -22.40 4.10
CA GLY A 24 6.14 -22.37 4.82
C GLY A 24 6.66 -20.96 5.03
N LEU A 25 6.52 -20.07 4.03
CA LEU A 25 7.03 -18.70 4.18
C LEU A 25 6.25 -17.89 5.23
N PRO A 26 4.89 -17.87 5.26
CA PRO A 26 4.16 -17.21 6.33
C PRO A 26 4.42 -17.83 7.70
N LEU A 27 4.49 -19.17 7.80
CA LEU A 27 4.81 -19.83 9.07
C LEU A 27 6.19 -19.44 9.59
N LEU A 28 7.19 -19.37 8.70
CA LEU A 28 8.54 -18.93 9.05
C LEU A 28 8.52 -17.49 9.56
N PHE A 29 7.81 -16.58 8.89
CA PHE A 29 7.69 -15.20 9.34
C PHE A 29 6.91 -15.07 10.65
N PHE A 30 5.81 -15.80 10.83
CA PHE A 30 5.08 -15.81 12.10
C PHE A 30 5.92 -16.37 13.24
N GLY A 31 6.73 -17.40 12.98
CA GLY A 31 7.68 -17.93 13.94
C GLY A 31 8.75 -16.91 14.34
N LEU A 32 9.36 -16.22 13.36
CA LEU A 32 10.36 -15.17 13.61
C LEU A 32 9.77 -13.98 14.38
N ILE A 33 8.61 -13.47 13.94
CA ILE A 33 7.93 -12.34 14.58
C ILE A 33 7.49 -12.73 15.99
N GLY A 34 6.93 -13.92 16.16
CA GLY A 34 6.51 -14.43 17.47
C GLY A 34 7.70 -14.58 18.42
N ALA A 35 8.80 -15.16 17.97
CA ALA A 35 10.02 -15.28 18.78
C ALA A 35 10.60 -13.91 19.16
N ALA A 36 10.61 -12.95 18.23
CA ALA A 36 11.06 -11.59 18.50
C ALA A 36 10.19 -10.89 19.56
N LEU A 37 8.86 -11.02 19.46
CA LEU A 37 7.94 -10.46 20.45
C LEU A 37 8.03 -11.17 21.81
N ALA A 38 8.23 -12.49 21.83
CA ALA A 38 8.46 -13.23 23.07
C ALA A 38 9.74 -12.74 23.77
N ASN A 39 10.83 -12.52 23.01
CA ASN A 39 12.07 -11.94 23.53
C ASN A 39 11.92 -10.49 24.03
N LEU A 40 10.89 -9.77 23.57
CA LEU A 40 10.52 -8.45 24.08
C LEU A 40 9.63 -8.51 25.33
N GLY A 41 9.36 -9.71 25.86
CA GLY A 41 8.57 -9.93 27.07
C GLY A 41 7.07 -10.03 26.83
N PHE A 42 6.61 -10.18 25.59
CA PHE A 42 5.19 -10.43 25.33
C PHE A 42 4.84 -11.90 25.60
N GLY A 43 3.81 -12.15 26.40
CA GLY A 43 3.28 -13.49 26.61
C GLY A 43 2.63 -14.06 25.34
N PHE A 44 2.49 -15.39 25.28
CA PHE A 44 1.96 -16.11 24.10
C PHE A 44 0.64 -15.53 23.56
N TRP A 45 -0.36 -15.35 24.43
CA TRP A 45 -1.65 -14.80 24.02
C TRP A 45 -1.55 -13.35 23.54
N GLY A 46 -0.67 -12.56 24.17
CA GLY A 46 -0.38 -11.18 23.74
C GLY A 46 0.15 -11.16 22.31
N ILE A 47 1.10 -12.04 21.98
CA ILE A 47 1.65 -12.20 20.63
C ILE A 47 0.55 -12.60 19.63
N VAL A 48 -0.27 -13.59 19.98
CA VAL A 48 -1.36 -14.06 19.09
C VAL A 48 -2.34 -12.94 18.78
N PHE A 49 -2.83 -12.23 19.81
CA PHE A 49 -3.74 -11.10 19.60
C PHE A 49 -3.10 -9.97 18.81
N LEU A 50 -1.81 -9.70 19.04
CA LEU A 50 -1.07 -8.68 18.33
C LEU A 50 -0.91 -9.01 16.83
N ILE A 51 -0.57 -10.25 16.50
CA ILE A 51 -0.49 -10.71 15.11
C ILE A 51 -1.86 -10.60 14.45
N ILE A 52 -2.93 -11.04 15.11
CA ILE A 52 -4.30 -10.91 14.58
C ILE A 52 -4.65 -9.44 14.37
N ALA A 53 -4.34 -8.56 15.31
CA ALA A 53 -4.60 -7.14 15.22
C ALA A 53 -3.83 -6.49 14.05
N ILE A 54 -2.57 -6.88 13.81
CA ILE A 54 -1.78 -6.42 12.66
C ILE A 54 -2.41 -6.89 11.35
N ILE A 55 -2.80 -8.16 11.25
CA ILE A 55 -3.42 -8.72 10.04
C ILE A 55 -4.74 -8.02 9.74
N VAL A 56 -5.65 -7.96 10.72
CA VAL A 56 -6.95 -7.29 10.55
C VAL A 56 -6.77 -5.80 10.30
N GLY A 57 -5.90 -5.15 11.07
CA GLY A 57 -5.57 -3.73 10.93
C GLY A 57 -4.94 -3.39 9.58
N SER A 58 -4.30 -4.34 8.89
CA SER A 58 -3.69 -4.09 7.58
C SER A 58 -4.74 -3.73 6.51
N PHE A 59 -5.99 -4.16 6.69
CA PHE A 59 -7.11 -3.81 5.82
C PHE A 59 -7.75 -2.46 6.16
N ILE A 60 -7.36 -1.84 7.27
CA ILE A 60 -7.95 -0.59 7.75
C ILE A 60 -6.99 0.56 7.44
N ASN A 61 -7.45 1.49 6.60
CA ASN A 61 -6.72 2.72 6.26
C ASN A 61 -7.47 3.92 6.83
N LEU A 62 -6.85 4.60 7.79
CA LEU A 62 -7.41 5.79 8.42
C LEU A 62 -7.10 7.03 7.56
N PRO A 63 -8.10 7.74 7.01
CA PRO A 63 -7.85 8.94 6.23
C PRO A 63 -7.32 10.05 7.15
N VAL A 64 -6.20 10.65 6.77
CA VAL A 64 -5.57 11.74 7.51
C VAL A 64 -5.94 13.07 6.89
N THR A 65 -5.69 13.22 5.59
CA THR A 65 -5.90 14.48 4.88
C THR A 65 -6.06 14.23 3.39
N THR A 66 -6.54 15.22 2.67
CA THR A 66 -6.61 15.20 1.20
C THR A 66 -5.73 16.32 0.67
N LEU A 67 -4.72 15.97 -0.12
CA LEU A 67 -3.90 16.94 -0.81
C LEU A 67 -4.55 17.32 -2.13
N TYR A 68 -4.85 18.59 -2.29
CA TYR A 68 -5.23 19.14 -3.58
C TYR A 68 -3.98 19.56 -4.32
N PRO A 69 -3.87 19.25 -5.62
CA PRO A 69 -2.78 19.78 -6.42
C PRO A 69 -2.77 21.30 -6.27
N LYS A 70 -1.61 21.86 -5.91
CA LYS A 70 -1.44 23.32 -5.88
C LYS A 70 -1.84 23.80 -7.27
N LYS A 71 -2.85 24.68 -7.36
CA LYS A 71 -3.20 25.36 -8.62
C LYS A 71 -1.92 25.99 -9.14
N ILE A 72 -1.27 25.35 -10.10
CA ILE A 72 -0.28 26.01 -10.92
C ILE A 72 -1.10 27.09 -11.59
N ALA A 73 -0.76 28.36 -11.31
CA ALA A 73 -1.36 29.48 -12.01
C ALA A 73 -1.34 29.12 -13.49
N GLU A 74 -2.53 28.98 -14.09
CA GLU A 74 -2.66 28.60 -15.49
C GLU A 74 -1.67 29.47 -16.27
N PRO A 75 -0.65 28.93 -16.98
CA PRO A 75 0.00 29.73 -18.00
C PRO A 75 -1.14 30.21 -18.90
N ALA A 76 -1.27 31.54 -19.01
CA ALA A 76 -2.42 32.23 -19.59
C ALA A 76 -3.05 31.39 -20.69
N ARG A 77 -4.24 30.81 -20.40
CA ARG A 77 -4.99 29.84 -21.21
C ARG A 77 -4.49 29.78 -22.64
N GLU A 78 -3.57 28.86 -22.93
CA GLU A 78 -3.43 28.36 -24.29
C GLU A 78 -4.70 27.59 -24.51
N PRO A 79 -5.64 28.12 -25.29
CA PRO A 79 -6.94 27.51 -25.27
C PRO A 79 -6.82 26.23 -26.18
N ARG A 80 -7.81 25.33 -26.34
CA ARG A 80 -7.62 24.03 -27.09
C ARG A 80 -8.63 23.79 -28.21
N LYS A 81 -8.22 23.17 -29.34
CA LYS A 81 -9.08 22.92 -30.54
C LYS A 81 -10.48 22.36 -30.19
N PRO A 82 -11.57 22.85 -30.81
CA PRO A 82 -12.93 22.41 -30.53
C PRO A 82 -13.09 21.00 -31.08
N ARG A 83 -13.64 20.05 -30.32
CA ARG A 83 -13.99 18.73 -30.86
C ARG A 83 -15.41 18.77 -31.43
N GLY A 84 -15.57 19.39 -32.60
CA GLY A 84 -16.84 19.27 -33.33
C GLY A 84 -17.09 20.27 -34.45
N GLN A 85 -17.13 19.73 -35.68
CA GLN A 85 -17.98 20.14 -36.81
C GLN A 85 -18.06 21.62 -37.20
N TYR A 86 -16.91 22.22 -37.51
CA TYR A 86 -16.87 23.29 -38.52
C TYR A 86 -16.25 22.72 -39.79
N ALA A 87 -16.91 22.94 -40.93
CA ALA A 87 -16.39 22.52 -42.22
C ALA A 87 -14.94 23.04 -42.36
N PRO A 88 -13.95 22.17 -42.60
CA PRO A 88 -12.55 22.59 -42.60
C PRO A 88 -12.35 23.58 -43.74
N SER A 89 -12.24 24.87 -43.42
CA SER A 89 -11.78 25.85 -44.40
C SER A 89 -10.36 25.43 -44.82
N MET A 90 -9.99 25.57 -46.11
CA MET A 90 -8.64 25.22 -46.57
C MET A 90 -7.54 25.92 -45.74
N TYR A 91 -7.86 27.08 -45.17
CA TYR A 91 -7.01 27.83 -44.27
C TYR A 91 -6.72 27.13 -42.92
N ASP A 92 -7.63 26.30 -42.38
CA ASP A 92 -7.39 25.55 -41.13
C ASP A 92 -6.42 24.36 -41.33
N LYS A 93 -6.22 23.90 -42.58
CA LYS A 93 -5.16 22.96 -42.97
C LYS A 93 -3.82 23.64 -43.20
N MET A 94 -3.82 24.84 -43.79
CA MET A 94 -2.59 25.60 -44.08
C MET A 94 -1.99 26.25 -42.83
N TYR A 95 -2.85 26.75 -41.94
CA TYR A 95 -2.47 27.34 -40.67
C TYR A 95 -3.17 26.54 -39.59
N ARG A 96 -2.40 25.78 -38.80
CA ARG A 96 -2.90 25.02 -37.65
C ARG A 96 -3.40 26.00 -36.58
N THR A 97 -4.56 26.59 -36.81
CA THR A 97 -5.17 27.57 -35.91
C THR A 97 -6.05 26.79 -34.96
N GLU A 98 -5.52 26.54 -33.77
CA GLU A 98 -6.27 25.92 -32.71
C GLU A 98 -7.37 26.90 -32.26
N ARG A 99 -8.64 26.69 -32.67
CA ARG A 99 -9.76 27.48 -32.14
C ARG A 99 -10.11 26.95 -30.78
N PHE A 100 -10.28 27.81 -29.82
CA PHE A 100 -10.05 27.32 -28.49
C PHE A 100 -11.31 27.26 -27.63
N GLU A 101 -11.77 26.04 -27.30
CA GLU A 101 -12.89 25.84 -26.37
C GLU A 101 -12.38 25.83 -24.92
N VAL A 102 -13.10 26.55 -24.05
CA VAL A 102 -12.82 26.62 -22.62
C VAL A 102 -13.42 25.36 -21.99
N GLU A 103 -12.58 24.38 -21.67
CA GLU A 103 -12.98 23.19 -20.92
C GLU A 103 -13.42 23.62 -19.52
N GLU A 104 -14.63 23.25 -19.08
CA GLU A 104 -15.09 23.56 -17.72
C GLU A 104 -14.14 22.93 -16.69
N PRO A 105 -13.87 23.61 -15.57
CA PRO A 105 -12.86 23.14 -14.62
C PRO A 105 -13.32 21.81 -14.03
N ARG A 106 -12.71 20.70 -14.49
CA ARG A 106 -12.90 19.38 -13.89
C ARG A 106 -12.54 19.52 -12.41
N GLU A 107 -13.50 19.21 -11.52
CA GLU A 107 -13.26 19.17 -10.09
C GLU A 107 -11.97 18.39 -9.83
N GLN A 108 -10.97 19.07 -9.29
CA GLN A 108 -9.65 18.47 -9.11
C GLN A 108 -9.79 17.37 -8.06
N GLU A 109 -9.72 16.12 -8.49
CA GLU A 109 -9.73 14.97 -7.58
C GLU A 109 -8.50 15.07 -6.66
N GLY A 110 -8.76 15.37 -5.38
CA GLY A 110 -7.72 15.45 -4.37
C GLY A 110 -7.14 14.07 -4.04
N MET A 111 -5.83 14.00 -3.81
CA MET A 111 -5.14 12.78 -3.37
C MET A 111 -5.40 12.57 -1.87
N LYS A 112 -6.10 11.48 -1.51
CA LYS A 112 -6.31 11.10 -0.12
C LYS A 112 -5.05 10.44 0.47
N ILE A 113 -4.56 10.99 1.56
CA ILE A 113 -3.50 10.41 2.37
C ILE A 113 -4.13 9.64 3.52
N CYS A 114 -3.72 8.39 3.70
CA CYS A 114 -4.18 7.52 4.77
C CYS A 114 -3.00 6.92 5.55
N ILE A 115 -3.23 6.56 6.81
CA ILE A 115 -2.32 5.75 7.62
C ILE A 115 -2.88 4.33 7.73
N ASN A 116 -2.05 3.34 7.44
CA ASN A 116 -2.42 1.94 7.59
C ASN A 116 -2.37 1.51 9.07
N VAL A 117 -3.46 0.93 9.59
CA VAL A 117 -3.53 0.58 11.01
C VAL A 117 -2.56 -0.55 11.34
N GLY A 118 -2.58 -1.63 10.56
CA GLY A 118 -1.74 -2.82 10.82
C GLY A 118 -0.26 -2.58 10.54
N GLY A 119 0.05 -1.86 9.46
CA GLY A 119 1.40 -1.64 8.99
C GLY A 119 2.12 -0.42 9.57
N ALA A 120 1.39 0.53 10.17
CA ALA A 120 2.00 1.75 10.71
C ALA A 120 1.55 2.07 12.14
N LEU A 121 0.24 2.10 12.41
CA LEU A 121 -0.26 2.52 13.72
C LEU A 121 0.07 1.52 14.84
N ILE A 122 -0.22 0.22 14.63
CA ILE A 122 0.08 -0.81 15.63
C ILE A 122 1.59 -0.92 15.91
N PRO A 123 2.48 -0.97 14.90
CA PRO A 123 3.93 -0.92 15.12
C PRO A 123 4.39 0.30 15.94
N LEU A 124 3.82 1.48 15.67
CA LEU A 124 4.12 2.68 16.44
C LEU A 124 3.69 2.53 17.90
N LEU A 125 2.49 2.02 18.17
CA LEU A 125 1.99 1.80 19.52
C LEU A 125 2.85 0.79 20.30
N ILE A 126 3.32 -0.28 19.64
CA ILE A 126 4.26 -1.25 20.23
C ILE A 126 5.57 -0.56 20.59
N ALA A 127 6.14 0.25 19.69
CA ALA A 127 7.38 0.97 19.96
C ALA A 127 7.23 1.92 21.16
N VAL A 128 6.12 2.67 21.23
CA VAL A 128 5.82 3.56 22.36
C VAL A 128 5.65 2.77 23.66
N TYR A 129 4.92 1.65 23.62
CA TYR A 129 4.74 0.77 24.76
C TYR A 129 6.09 0.26 25.28
N LEU A 130 6.96 -0.24 24.41
CA LEU A 130 8.28 -0.75 24.79
C LEU A 130 9.16 0.33 25.41
N VAL A 131 9.18 1.54 24.84
CA VAL A 131 9.91 2.67 25.42
C VAL A 131 9.37 3.02 26.81
N PHE A 132 8.05 3.06 26.97
CA PHE A 132 7.43 3.34 28.26
C PHE A 132 7.73 2.25 29.30
N SER A 133 7.60 0.98 28.92
CA SER A 133 7.92 -0.17 29.78
C SER A 133 9.39 -0.16 30.21
N ALA A 134 10.31 0.20 29.30
CA ALA A 134 11.72 0.37 29.61
C ALA A 134 11.96 1.51 30.61
N LEU A 135 11.30 2.67 30.41
CA LEU A 135 11.44 3.83 31.30
C LEU A 135 10.89 3.59 32.71
N THR A 136 9.84 2.79 32.83
CA THR A 136 9.20 2.45 34.11
C THR A 136 9.84 1.27 34.84
N GLY A 137 10.87 0.64 34.25
CA GLY A 137 11.56 -0.51 34.83
C GLY A 137 10.69 -1.78 34.87
N GLN A 138 9.64 -1.85 34.07
CA GLN A 138 8.74 -3.03 33.98
C GLN A 138 9.30 -4.13 33.09
N ILE A 139 10.38 -3.87 32.35
CA ILE A 139 11.14 -4.90 31.64
C ILE A 139 12.05 -5.56 32.67
N THR A 140 11.55 -6.63 33.28
CA THR A 140 12.33 -7.51 34.16
C THR A 140 13.12 -8.49 33.29
N ASP A 141 14.38 -8.76 33.63
CA ASP A 141 15.29 -9.68 32.91
C ASP A 141 14.93 -11.18 33.10
N ASP A 142 13.74 -11.50 33.65
CA ASP A 142 13.36 -12.88 33.94
C ASP A 142 12.82 -13.55 32.67
N VAL A 143 13.74 -14.22 31.96
CA VAL A 143 13.53 -15.03 30.75
C VAL A 143 12.56 -16.23 30.96
N TRP A 144 12.00 -16.43 32.16
CA TRP A 144 11.46 -17.73 32.60
C TRP A 144 10.02 -17.79 33.11
N TYR A 145 9.22 -16.72 33.09
CA TYR A 145 7.83 -16.82 33.55
C TYR A 145 6.80 -16.89 32.40
N PHE A 146 6.59 -18.15 31.98
CA PHE A 146 5.41 -18.82 31.39
C PHE A 146 4.54 -18.12 30.33
#